data_AF-A0AAP0KDZ3-F1
#
_entry.id   AF-A0AAP0KDZ3-F1
#
_cell.length_a   1.000
_cell.length_b   1.000
_cell.length_c   1.000
_cell.angle_alpha   90.00
_cell.angle_beta   90.00
_cell.angle_gamma   90.00
#
_symmetry.space_group_name_H-M   'P 1'
#
loop_
_entity.id
_entity.type
_entity.pdbx_description
1 polymer ?
#
loop_
_entity_poly.entity_id
_entity_poly.type
_entity_poly.pdbx_seq_one_letter_code
_entity_poly.pdbx_strand_id
1 'polypeptide(L)'
;MGTMEKKVDKEMWKEVEVKKQVKKQMRKDIQVKVKMTMKKKMEEVLMHLFSIYWTLGEHQMTKQIMPSKAFHMNVLGCKDLKFISVKISAPGNSVNTDGIHIGESTGISIAHSIIGTGDDCISIGPGNNDINIFDVQCGPGHGISIGSLGKYTNEEPVKGVVVQHCTLIGTDNGVRIKTWPDSPKQGIATNLTFDDIIMKNVQNPIIIDQQYCPFGSCNQKVQKSSLIQISKVKFNNIKGTSASPRAISLVCSKTLPCQDVELSEINLKYNGGDASSTTTNVKPHVSGHIFPSLPSA
;
A
#
# COMPACT_ATOMS: atom_id res chain seq x y z
N MET A 1 70.08 30.35 30.51
CA MET A 1 68.88 30.45 29.65
C MET A 1 68.62 29.23 28.75
N GLY A 2 69.52 28.24 28.59
CA GLY A 2 69.36 27.17 27.58
C GLY A 2 68.64 25.87 27.98
N THR A 3 68.02 25.75 29.16
CA THR A 3 67.36 24.50 29.62
C THR A 3 65.83 24.53 29.59
N MET A 4 65.20 25.71 29.61
CA MET A 4 63.73 25.84 29.50
C MET A 4 63.25 25.71 28.05
N GLU A 5 63.92 26.34 27.07
CA GLU A 5 63.52 26.27 25.65
C GLU A 5 63.50 24.84 25.09
N LYS A 6 64.52 24.03 25.43
CA LYS A 6 64.57 22.61 25.00
C LYS A 6 63.48 21.73 25.65
N LYS A 7 62.94 22.14 26.80
CA LYS A 7 61.85 21.43 27.50
C LYS A 7 60.50 21.78 26.86
N VAL A 8 60.27 23.06 26.57
CA VAL A 8 59.07 23.56 25.88
C VAL A 8 58.94 22.93 24.50
N ASP A 9 60.03 22.82 23.75
CA ASP A 9 60.02 22.15 22.44
C ASP A 9 59.59 20.69 22.57
N LYS A 10 60.17 19.92 23.51
CA LYS A 10 59.81 18.50 23.71
C LYS A 10 58.36 18.29 24.13
N GLU A 11 57.79 19.17 24.94
CA GLU A 11 56.38 19.08 25.33
C GLU A 11 55.44 19.44 24.17
N MET A 12 55.78 20.47 23.39
CA MET A 12 55.04 20.86 22.20
C MET A 12 55.05 19.76 21.13
N TRP A 13 56.20 19.10 20.92
CA TRP A 13 56.32 17.93 20.04
C TRP A 13 55.48 16.74 20.52
N LYS A 14 55.39 16.49 21.83
CA LYS A 14 54.50 15.46 22.39
C LYS A 14 53.02 15.78 22.14
N GLU A 15 52.62 17.03 22.32
CA GLU A 15 51.23 17.45 22.10
C GLU A 15 50.82 17.34 20.62
N VAL A 16 51.72 17.68 19.69
CA VAL A 16 51.52 17.49 18.25
C VAL A 16 51.36 16.01 17.91
N GLU A 17 52.15 15.13 18.52
CA GLU A 17 52.08 13.69 18.24
C GLU A 17 50.78 13.06 18.80
N VAL A 18 50.33 13.51 19.98
CA VAL A 18 49.02 13.13 20.54
C VAL A 18 47.88 13.57 19.63
N LYS A 19 47.89 14.82 19.12
CA LYS A 19 46.87 15.32 18.17
C LYS A 19 46.85 14.51 16.87
N LYS A 20 48.01 14.08 16.36
CA LYS A 20 48.08 13.19 15.19
C LYS A 20 47.47 11.81 15.48
N GLN A 21 47.75 11.24 16.66
CA GLN A 21 47.18 9.95 17.07
C GLN A 21 45.65 10.02 17.22
N VAL A 22 45.12 11.07 17.85
CA VAL A 22 43.67 11.30 17.98
C VAL A 22 43.01 11.46 16.60
N LYS A 23 43.61 12.23 15.70
CA LYS A 23 43.09 12.41 14.32
C LYS A 23 43.12 11.09 13.53
N LYS A 24 44.14 10.25 13.74
CA LYS A 24 44.23 8.91 13.14
C LYS A 24 43.15 7.96 13.70
N GLN A 25 42.87 8.03 15.00
CA GLN A 25 41.82 7.24 15.64
C GLN A 25 40.43 7.67 15.18
N MET A 26 40.12 8.98 15.17
CA MET A 26 38.85 9.49 14.65
C MET A 26 38.61 9.10 13.19
N ARG A 27 39.66 9.11 12.33
CA ARG A 27 39.56 8.63 10.95
C ARG A 27 39.21 7.15 10.87
N LYS A 28 39.78 6.31 11.74
CA LYS A 28 39.43 4.88 11.83
C LYS A 28 37.98 4.70 12.31
N ASP A 29 37.55 5.44 13.32
CA ASP A 29 36.19 5.33 13.87
C ASP A 29 35.13 5.79 12.86
N ILE A 30 35.42 6.85 12.09
CA ILE A 30 34.58 7.29 10.98
C ILE A 30 34.54 6.24 9.87
N GLN A 31 35.68 5.64 9.49
CA GLN A 31 35.70 4.56 8.50
C GLN A 31 34.91 3.33 8.96
N VAL A 32 34.98 2.96 10.25
CA VAL A 32 34.22 1.85 10.83
C VAL A 32 32.72 2.17 10.85
N LYS A 33 32.31 3.39 11.26
CA LYS A 33 30.91 3.82 11.20
C LYS A 33 30.38 3.86 9.78
N VAL A 34 31.12 4.42 8.82
CA VAL A 34 30.73 4.43 7.40
C VAL A 34 30.63 3.00 6.87
N LYS A 35 31.57 2.11 7.20
CA LYS A 35 31.49 0.68 6.84
C LYS A 35 30.29 -0.03 7.48
N MET A 36 29.96 0.24 8.75
CA MET A 36 28.76 -0.33 9.40
C MET A 36 27.47 0.21 8.79
N THR A 37 27.38 1.52 8.52
CA THR A 37 26.20 2.12 7.89
C THR A 37 26.05 1.64 6.44
N MET A 38 27.15 1.52 5.69
CA MET A 38 27.15 0.94 4.35
C MET A 38 26.85 -0.55 4.39
N LYS A 39 27.33 -1.32 5.39
CA LYS A 39 27.00 -2.74 5.57
C LYS A 39 25.53 -2.91 5.91
N LYS A 40 24.97 -2.10 6.82
CA LYS A 40 23.54 -2.13 7.17
C LYS A 40 22.66 -1.74 5.98
N LYS A 41 23.06 -0.72 5.23
CA LYS A 41 22.38 -0.29 3.99
C LYS A 41 22.56 -1.32 2.87
N MET A 42 23.71 -2.00 2.81
CA MET A 42 23.95 -3.13 1.91
C MET A 42 23.17 -4.38 2.33
N GLU A 43 22.95 -4.63 3.62
CA GLU A 43 22.11 -5.73 4.13
C GLU A 43 20.63 -5.44 3.87
N GLU A 44 20.19 -4.19 4.02
CA GLU A 44 18.86 -3.73 3.57
C GLU A 44 18.71 -3.88 2.05
N VAL A 45 19.74 -3.51 1.27
CA VAL A 45 19.77 -3.71 -0.19
C VAL A 45 19.91 -5.20 -0.56
N LEU A 46 20.64 -6.02 0.21
CA LEU A 46 20.76 -7.46 -0.01
C LEU A 46 19.43 -8.16 0.26
N MET A 47 18.69 -7.74 1.29
CA MET A 47 17.33 -8.22 1.56
C MET A 47 16.37 -7.86 0.41
N HIS A 48 16.54 -6.70 -0.24
CA HIS A 48 15.82 -6.35 -1.46
C HIS A 48 16.32 -7.14 -2.69
N LEU A 49 17.63 -7.44 -2.79
CA LEU A 49 18.21 -8.21 -3.89
C LEU A 49 17.89 -9.71 -3.81
N PHE A 50 17.73 -10.28 -2.61
CA PHE A 50 17.23 -11.65 -2.43
C PHE A 50 15.77 -11.81 -2.89
N SER A 51 15.00 -10.72 -2.92
CA SER A 51 13.65 -10.69 -3.52
C SER A 51 13.68 -10.54 -5.05
N ILE A 52 14.82 -10.17 -5.65
CA ILE A 52 14.96 -9.87 -7.09
C ILE A 52 15.77 -10.94 -7.84
N TYR A 53 16.67 -11.68 -7.18
CA TYR A 53 17.39 -12.81 -7.80
C TYR A 53 16.55 -14.09 -7.80
N TRP A 54 15.43 -14.06 -8.52
CA TRP A 54 14.92 -15.23 -9.25
C TRP A 54 14.03 -14.78 -10.41
N THR A 55 14.63 -14.41 -11.54
CA THR A 55 14.13 -14.70 -12.90
C THR A 55 15.07 -14.09 -13.94
N LEU A 56 16.13 -14.83 -14.27
CA LEU A 56 16.61 -14.93 -15.64
C LEU A 56 16.40 -16.38 -16.03
N GLY A 57 15.58 -16.62 -17.05
CA GLY A 57 15.27 -17.96 -17.54
C GLY A 57 13.79 -18.28 -17.40
N GLU A 58 13.16 -18.49 -18.54
CA GLU A 58 11.83 -19.04 -18.71
C GLU A 58 11.64 -20.29 -17.85
N HIS A 59 10.59 -20.29 -17.02
CA HIS A 59 9.68 -21.41 -16.70
C HIS A 59 9.14 -21.33 -15.27
N GLN A 60 7.80 -21.38 -15.19
CA GLN A 60 6.93 -21.75 -14.07
C GLN A 60 7.51 -21.67 -12.65
N MET A 61 7.08 -20.65 -11.91
CA MET A 61 7.25 -20.58 -10.46
C MET A 61 6.00 -21.11 -9.77
N THR A 62 5.96 -22.41 -9.45
CA THR A 62 5.14 -22.93 -8.35
C THR A 62 6.01 -23.02 -7.11
N LYS A 63 5.83 -22.12 -6.13
CA LYS A 63 6.42 -22.29 -4.79
C LYS A 63 5.51 -21.70 -3.72
N GLN A 64 5.15 -22.55 -2.76
CA GLN A 64 4.41 -22.21 -1.54
C GLN A 64 5.28 -21.30 -0.66
N ILE A 65 4.88 -20.02 -0.54
CA ILE A 65 5.59 -19.02 0.27
C ILE A 65 5.08 -19.09 1.72
N MET A 66 6.00 -19.32 2.67
CA MET A 66 5.80 -19.34 4.14
C MET A 66 5.80 -17.92 4.75
N PRO A 67 5.38 -17.71 6.02
CA PRO A 67 4.80 -16.44 6.45
C PRO A 67 5.86 -15.35 6.62
N SER A 68 5.88 -14.44 5.66
CA SER A 68 6.63 -13.18 5.73
C SER A 68 5.95 -12.24 6.71
N LYS A 69 6.69 -11.69 7.67
CA LYS A 69 6.18 -10.76 8.71
C LYS A 69 5.74 -9.38 8.19
N ALA A 70 5.51 -9.22 6.88
CA ALA A 70 4.94 -7.99 6.31
C ALA A 70 4.19 -8.27 4.99
N PHE A 71 4.88 -8.80 3.97
CA PHE A 71 4.33 -9.00 2.62
C PHE A 71 4.88 -10.29 2.00
N HIS A 72 4.06 -11.10 1.33
CA HIS A 72 4.56 -12.28 0.60
C HIS A 72 5.35 -11.87 -0.65
N MET A 73 4.91 -10.84 -1.35
CA MET A 73 5.62 -10.23 -2.48
C MET A 73 5.60 -8.70 -2.35
N ASN A 74 6.75 -8.07 -2.54
CA ASN A 74 6.91 -6.63 -2.54
C ASN A 74 7.49 -6.16 -3.88
N VAL A 75 6.70 -5.44 -4.66
CA VAL A 75 7.01 -4.95 -6.01
C VAL A 75 7.24 -3.44 -5.93
N LEU A 76 8.50 -3.02 -5.93
CA LEU A 76 8.89 -1.62 -5.73
C LEU A 76 9.74 -1.12 -6.90
N GLY A 77 9.41 0.03 -7.47
CA GLY A 77 10.24 0.65 -8.52
C GLY A 77 10.29 -0.15 -9.83
N CYS A 78 9.31 -1.02 -10.08
CA CYS A 78 9.34 -1.97 -11.17
C CYS A 78 8.62 -1.44 -12.41
N LYS A 79 8.99 -1.96 -13.58
CA LYS A 79 8.35 -1.62 -14.84
C LYS A 79 8.03 -2.86 -15.67
N ASP A 80 6.83 -2.91 -16.25
CA ASP A 80 6.40 -3.92 -17.22
C ASP A 80 6.51 -5.37 -16.72
N LEU A 81 6.11 -5.63 -15.45
CA LEU A 81 6.14 -6.96 -14.85
C LEU A 81 4.78 -7.65 -14.85
N LYS A 82 4.79 -8.97 -15.00
CA LYS A 82 3.58 -9.81 -14.97
C LYS A 82 3.70 -10.93 -13.95
N PHE A 83 2.67 -11.06 -13.11
CA PHE A 83 2.49 -12.13 -12.14
C PHE A 83 1.30 -12.97 -12.60
N ILE A 84 1.57 -14.16 -13.14
CA ILE A 84 0.55 -15.03 -13.73
C ILE A 84 0.48 -16.33 -12.93
N SER A 85 -0.73 -16.77 -12.58
CA SER A 85 -0.94 -18.04 -11.87
C SER A 85 -0.23 -18.14 -10.53
N VAL A 86 -0.12 -17.00 -9.82
CA VAL A 86 0.45 -16.95 -8.47
C VAL A 86 -0.52 -17.55 -7.48
N LYS A 87 -0.01 -18.38 -6.57
CA LYS A 87 -0.76 -18.91 -5.44
C LYS A 87 -0.10 -18.53 -4.12
N ILE A 88 -0.81 -17.75 -3.30
CA ILE A 88 -0.40 -17.35 -1.96
C ILE A 88 -1.45 -17.85 -0.96
N SER A 89 -1.01 -18.40 0.17
CA SER A 89 -1.90 -18.95 1.18
C SER A 89 -1.31 -18.74 2.58
N ALA A 90 -1.95 -17.86 3.35
CA ALA A 90 -1.72 -17.69 4.78
C ALA A 90 -3.06 -17.67 5.54
N PRO A 91 -3.06 -18.00 6.85
CA PRO A 91 -4.26 -17.90 7.67
C PRO A 91 -4.84 -16.49 7.72
N GLY A 92 -6.17 -16.36 7.75
CA GLY A 92 -6.85 -15.06 7.80
C GLY A 92 -6.57 -14.21 9.05
N ASN A 93 -6.09 -14.82 10.12
CA ASN A 93 -5.67 -14.15 11.35
C ASN A 93 -4.15 -13.86 11.39
N SER A 94 -3.44 -14.07 10.28
CA SER A 94 -2.00 -13.83 10.18
C SER A 94 -1.72 -12.33 9.98
N VAL A 95 -1.43 -11.64 11.07
CA VAL A 95 -1.20 -10.18 11.08
C VAL A 95 -0.07 -9.79 10.10
N ASN A 96 -0.31 -8.73 9.31
CA ASN A 96 0.63 -8.14 8.36
C ASN A 96 1.21 -9.15 7.37
N THR A 97 0.33 -9.79 6.60
CA THR A 97 0.75 -10.74 5.57
C THR A 97 0.14 -10.38 4.22
N ASP A 98 0.37 -9.18 3.70
CA ASP A 98 -0.19 -8.82 2.38
C ASP A 98 0.27 -9.84 1.32
N GLY A 99 -0.55 -10.06 0.30
CA GLY A 99 -0.21 -10.96 -0.78
C GLY A 99 0.84 -10.32 -1.68
N ILE A 100 0.39 -9.41 -2.54
CA ILE A 100 1.27 -8.64 -3.43
C ILE A 100 1.12 -7.15 -3.10
N HIS A 101 2.18 -6.56 -2.56
CA HIS A 101 2.29 -5.12 -2.39
C HIS A 101 2.99 -4.51 -3.61
N ILE A 102 2.43 -3.43 -4.16
CA ILE A 102 2.99 -2.71 -5.31
C ILE A 102 3.20 -1.24 -4.92
N GLY A 103 4.41 -0.71 -5.10
CA GLY A 103 4.76 0.69 -4.88
C GLY A 103 5.63 1.22 -6.01
N GLU A 104 5.50 2.51 -6.34
CA GLU A 104 6.41 3.22 -7.26
C GLU A 104 6.64 2.49 -8.60
N SER A 105 5.64 1.78 -9.13
CA SER A 105 5.81 0.88 -10.28
C SER A 105 4.92 1.27 -11.45
N THR A 106 5.27 0.82 -12.66
CA THR A 106 4.49 1.08 -13.88
C THR A 106 4.26 -0.16 -14.72
N GLY A 107 3.06 -0.36 -15.26
CA GLY A 107 2.78 -1.46 -16.18
C GLY A 107 2.80 -2.83 -15.50
N ILE A 108 2.29 -2.92 -14.26
CA ILE A 108 2.27 -4.16 -13.50
C ILE A 108 0.97 -4.91 -13.76
N SER A 109 1.06 -6.18 -14.15
CA SER A 109 -0.11 -7.05 -14.33
C SER A 109 -0.10 -8.21 -13.33
N ILE A 110 -1.22 -8.48 -12.67
CA ILE A 110 -1.45 -9.68 -11.87
C ILE A 110 -2.65 -10.40 -12.46
N ALA A 111 -2.49 -11.66 -12.87
CA ALA A 111 -3.59 -12.42 -13.46
C ALA A 111 -3.67 -13.89 -13.05
N HIS A 112 -4.89 -14.44 -13.16
CA HIS A 112 -5.19 -15.86 -12.97
C HIS A 112 -4.69 -16.43 -11.64
N SER A 113 -4.76 -15.64 -10.58
CA SER A 113 -4.06 -15.89 -9.32
C SER A 113 -5.02 -16.16 -8.16
N ILE A 114 -4.57 -16.94 -7.17
CA ILE A 114 -5.34 -17.26 -5.96
C ILE A 114 -4.54 -16.81 -4.75
N ILE A 115 -5.05 -15.84 -4.00
CA ILE A 115 -4.32 -15.20 -2.91
C ILE A 115 -5.21 -15.18 -1.67
N GLY A 116 -4.79 -15.92 -0.64
CA GLY A 116 -5.37 -15.89 0.70
C GLY A 116 -4.33 -15.44 1.71
N THR A 117 -4.69 -14.47 2.55
CA THR A 117 -3.78 -13.76 3.46
C THR A 117 -4.49 -13.38 4.77
N GLY A 118 -3.75 -12.83 5.73
CA GLY A 118 -4.31 -12.16 6.91
C GLY A 118 -4.26 -10.63 6.85
N ASP A 119 -3.88 -10.06 5.70
CA ASP A 119 -3.95 -8.62 5.39
C ASP A 119 -4.40 -8.44 3.92
N ASP A 120 -4.10 -7.32 3.27
CA ASP A 120 -4.51 -7.04 1.87
C ASP A 120 -4.09 -8.17 0.92
N CYS A 121 -5.02 -8.65 0.09
CA CYS A 121 -4.73 -9.61 -0.97
C CYS A 121 -3.74 -8.99 -1.98
N ILE A 122 -4.08 -7.78 -2.43
CA ILE A 122 -3.21 -6.93 -3.24
C ILE A 122 -3.34 -5.51 -2.70
N SER A 123 -2.19 -4.87 -2.42
CA SER A 123 -2.14 -3.48 -1.95
C SER A 123 -1.33 -2.61 -2.92
N ILE A 124 -1.90 -1.46 -3.30
CA ILE A 124 -1.31 -0.52 -4.26
C ILE A 124 -0.94 0.76 -3.52
N GLY A 125 0.33 0.93 -3.21
CA GLY A 125 0.91 2.12 -2.58
C GLY A 125 1.02 3.33 -3.52
N PRO A 126 1.63 4.44 -3.06
CA PRO A 126 1.86 5.63 -3.87
C PRO A 126 2.80 5.36 -5.06
N GLY A 127 2.74 6.24 -6.07
CA GLY A 127 3.63 6.22 -7.23
C GLY A 127 3.36 5.14 -8.27
N ASN A 128 2.19 4.51 -8.25
CA ASN A 128 1.84 3.48 -9.22
C ASN A 128 1.11 4.06 -10.44
N ASN A 129 1.46 3.57 -11.62
CA ASN A 129 0.81 3.93 -12.87
C ASN A 129 0.53 2.67 -13.72
N ASP A 130 -0.67 2.54 -14.29
CA ASP A 130 -1.00 1.42 -15.17
C ASP A 130 -0.83 0.04 -14.49
N ILE A 131 -1.72 -0.25 -13.54
CA ILE A 131 -1.79 -1.51 -12.81
C ILE A 131 -3.02 -2.27 -13.26
N ASN A 132 -2.84 -3.51 -13.72
CA ASN A 132 -3.92 -4.38 -14.18
C ASN A 132 -4.02 -5.64 -13.30
N ILE A 133 -5.18 -5.86 -12.70
CA ILE A 133 -5.48 -7.03 -11.88
C ILE A 133 -6.66 -7.75 -12.54
N PHE A 134 -6.44 -8.96 -13.04
CA PHE A 134 -7.42 -9.66 -13.86
C PHE A 134 -7.61 -11.11 -13.41
N ASP A 135 -8.84 -11.56 -13.21
CA ASP A 135 -9.12 -12.97 -12.85
C ASP A 135 -8.34 -13.41 -11.59
N VAL A 136 -8.51 -12.66 -10.50
CA VAL A 136 -7.90 -12.97 -9.20
C VAL A 136 -8.96 -13.39 -8.20
N GLN A 137 -8.73 -14.54 -7.56
CA GLN A 137 -9.49 -14.96 -6.39
C GLN A 137 -8.77 -14.52 -5.12
N CYS A 138 -9.37 -13.62 -4.35
CA CYS A 138 -8.87 -13.17 -3.06
C CYS A 138 -9.70 -13.75 -1.91
N GLY A 139 -9.05 -14.23 -0.86
CA GLY A 139 -9.75 -14.66 0.34
C GLY A 139 -9.11 -15.85 1.06
N PRO A 140 -8.99 -15.82 2.40
CA PRO A 140 -9.33 -14.71 3.31
C PRO A 140 -8.37 -13.51 3.18
N GLY A 141 -8.60 -12.43 3.95
CA GLY A 141 -7.73 -11.24 4.01
C GLY A 141 -8.49 -9.90 3.94
N HIS A 142 -7.80 -8.79 3.71
CA HIS A 142 -8.40 -7.44 3.69
C HIS A 142 -8.93 -6.99 2.31
N GLY A 143 -8.88 -7.85 1.28
CA GLY A 143 -9.36 -7.53 -0.06
C GLY A 143 -8.32 -6.85 -0.95
N ILE A 144 -8.77 -6.13 -1.99
CA ILE A 144 -7.90 -5.41 -2.92
C ILE A 144 -7.95 -3.92 -2.57
N SER A 145 -6.82 -3.36 -2.18
CA SER A 145 -6.74 -2.02 -1.62
C SER A 145 -5.84 -1.09 -2.43
N ILE A 146 -6.34 0.11 -2.73
CA ILE A 146 -5.55 1.26 -3.17
C ILE A 146 -5.25 2.11 -1.94
N GLY A 147 -3.96 2.31 -1.68
CA GLY A 147 -3.42 3.01 -0.53
C GLY A 147 -2.86 2.09 0.56
N SER A 148 -2.55 2.61 1.74
CA SER A 148 -2.93 3.97 2.17
C SER A 148 -2.14 5.07 1.47
N LEU A 149 -2.83 6.13 1.04
CA LEU A 149 -2.23 7.32 0.40
C LEU A 149 -2.35 8.57 1.29
N GLY A 150 -1.48 9.55 1.10
CA GLY A 150 -1.48 10.84 1.77
C GLY A 150 -0.86 10.84 3.16
N LYS A 151 0.01 9.89 3.48
CA LYS A 151 0.73 9.86 4.76
C LYS A 151 1.99 10.72 4.74
N TYR A 152 2.71 10.71 3.61
CA TYR A 152 4.01 11.34 3.46
C TYR A 152 3.95 12.55 2.52
N THR A 153 4.94 13.45 2.64
CA THR A 153 5.00 14.73 1.90
C THR A 153 5.36 14.61 0.44
N ASN A 154 5.93 13.48 0.01
CA ASN A 154 6.47 13.28 -1.32
C ASN A 154 5.93 12.00 -1.94
N GLU A 155 4.62 11.77 -1.79
CA GLU A 155 3.95 10.66 -2.45
C GLU A 155 3.61 11.01 -3.89
N GLU A 156 4.05 10.16 -4.81
CA GLU A 156 3.69 10.27 -6.22
C GLU A 156 2.24 9.78 -6.46
N PRO A 157 1.56 10.29 -7.50
CA PRO A 157 0.18 9.92 -7.80
C PRO A 157 -0.02 8.41 -8.04
N VAL A 158 -1.25 7.94 -7.78
CA VAL A 158 -1.72 6.64 -8.28
C VAL A 158 -2.66 6.87 -9.47
N LYS A 159 -2.35 6.26 -10.61
CA LYS A 159 -3.07 6.48 -11.87
C LYS A 159 -3.31 5.18 -12.62
N GLY A 160 -4.50 5.00 -13.18
CA GLY A 160 -4.75 3.87 -14.09
C GLY A 160 -4.65 2.53 -13.37
N VAL A 161 -5.59 2.26 -12.46
CA VAL A 161 -5.71 0.95 -11.83
C VAL A 161 -6.97 0.29 -12.35
N VAL A 162 -6.84 -0.92 -12.89
CA VAL A 162 -7.97 -1.73 -13.36
C VAL A 162 -7.98 -3.04 -12.59
N VAL A 163 -9.11 -3.33 -11.95
CA VAL A 163 -9.39 -4.59 -11.26
C VAL A 163 -10.60 -5.21 -11.92
N GLN A 164 -10.42 -6.36 -12.58
CA GLN A 164 -11.45 -6.96 -13.41
C GLN A 164 -11.60 -8.47 -13.21
N HIS A 165 -12.82 -9.00 -13.34
CA HIS A 165 -13.13 -10.43 -13.28
C HIS A 165 -12.66 -11.10 -11.98
N CYS A 166 -12.69 -10.37 -10.86
CA CYS A 166 -12.15 -10.86 -9.59
C CYS A 166 -13.24 -11.46 -8.69
N THR A 167 -12.86 -12.44 -7.86
CA THR A 167 -13.76 -13.01 -6.85
C THR A 167 -13.17 -12.84 -5.47
N LEU A 168 -13.90 -12.19 -4.56
CA LEU A 168 -13.49 -11.96 -3.18
C LEU A 168 -14.35 -12.82 -2.23
N ILE A 169 -13.71 -13.64 -1.40
CA ILE A 169 -14.35 -14.67 -0.59
C ILE A 169 -13.94 -14.53 0.86
N GLY A 170 -14.89 -14.22 1.75
CA GLY A 170 -14.65 -14.16 3.19
C GLY A 170 -13.57 -13.15 3.59
N THR A 171 -13.41 -12.08 2.81
CA THR A 171 -12.48 -10.99 3.11
C THR A 171 -13.15 -9.91 3.96
N ASP A 172 -12.35 -9.16 4.72
CA ASP A 172 -12.82 -8.05 5.55
C ASP A 172 -13.33 -6.88 4.68
N ASN A 173 -12.70 -6.68 3.53
CA ASN A 173 -13.13 -5.68 2.55
C ASN A 173 -13.14 -6.30 1.16
N GLY A 174 -13.94 -5.70 0.27
CA GLY A 174 -13.93 -6.05 -1.13
C GLY A 174 -12.87 -5.23 -1.86
N VAL A 175 -13.34 -4.21 -2.59
CA VAL A 175 -12.48 -3.20 -3.21
C VAL A 175 -12.48 -1.94 -2.35
N ARG A 176 -11.28 -1.44 -2.06
CA ARG A 176 -11.08 -0.37 -1.07
C ARG A 176 -10.12 0.69 -1.57
N ILE A 177 -10.48 1.97 -1.44
CA ILE A 177 -9.56 3.10 -1.57
C ILE A 177 -9.42 3.75 -0.20
N LYS A 178 -8.19 3.84 0.33
CA LYS A 178 -7.91 4.37 1.68
C LYS A 178 -6.91 5.53 1.63
N THR A 179 -7.29 6.69 2.16
CA THR A 179 -6.41 7.86 2.26
C THR A 179 -6.39 8.43 3.67
N TRP A 180 -5.22 8.86 4.12
CA TRP A 180 -5.04 9.42 5.46
C TRP A 180 -5.74 10.78 5.57
N PRO A 181 -6.38 11.08 6.71
CA PRO A 181 -6.72 12.45 7.08
C PRO A 181 -5.45 13.26 7.35
N ASP A 182 -5.55 14.59 7.41
CA ASP A 182 -4.41 15.50 7.64
C ASP A 182 -3.22 15.25 6.71
N SER A 183 -3.50 14.98 5.42
CA SER A 183 -2.44 14.71 4.45
C SER A 183 -1.50 15.92 4.36
N PRO A 184 -0.17 15.74 4.44
CA PRO A 184 0.76 16.86 4.57
C PRO A 184 0.93 17.66 3.28
N LYS A 185 0.54 17.10 2.13
CA LYS A 185 0.46 17.77 0.83
C LYS A 185 -0.70 17.22 0.01
N GLN A 186 -1.09 17.98 -1.01
CA GLN A 186 -2.04 17.50 -2.01
C GLN A 186 -1.44 16.35 -2.82
N GLY A 187 -2.25 15.33 -3.12
CA GLY A 187 -1.90 14.19 -3.95
C GLY A 187 -3.09 13.73 -4.80
N ILE A 188 -2.89 12.74 -5.66
CA ILE A 188 -3.88 12.33 -6.66
C ILE A 188 -4.01 10.81 -6.70
N ALA A 189 -5.25 10.33 -6.72
CA ALA A 189 -5.62 8.98 -7.10
C ALA A 189 -6.71 9.06 -8.19
N THR A 190 -6.43 8.64 -9.41
CA THR A 190 -7.36 8.84 -10.53
C THR A 190 -7.36 7.71 -11.55
N ASN A 191 -8.45 7.60 -12.31
CA ASN A 191 -8.66 6.59 -13.33
C ASN A 191 -8.58 5.17 -12.72
N LEU A 192 -9.52 4.88 -11.82
CA LEU A 192 -9.57 3.64 -11.05
C LEU A 192 -10.84 2.89 -11.44
N THR A 193 -10.70 1.67 -11.94
CA THR A 193 -11.81 0.85 -12.43
C THR A 193 -11.87 -0.47 -11.66
N PHE A 194 -13.04 -0.77 -11.12
CA PHE A 194 -13.39 -2.03 -10.48
C PHE A 194 -14.59 -2.61 -11.23
N ASP A 195 -14.39 -3.67 -11.99
CA ASP A 195 -15.36 -4.16 -12.96
C ASP A 195 -15.51 -5.69 -12.92
N ASP A 196 -16.75 -6.18 -13.04
CA ASP A 196 -17.11 -7.60 -12.93
C ASP A 196 -16.48 -8.28 -11.72
N ILE A 197 -16.97 -7.94 -10.52
CA ILE A 197 -16.45 -8.45 -9.26
C ILE A 197 -17.51 -9.23 -8.51
N ILE A 198 -17.18 -10.46 -8.13
CA ILE A 198 -18.05 -11.32 -7.33
C ILE A 198 -17.63 -11.27 -5.87
N MET A 199 -18.56 -10.89 -5.00
CA MET A 199 -18.39 -10.84 -3.55
C MET A 199 -19.07 -12.05 -2.90
N LYS A 200 -18.35 -12.82 -2.08
CA LYS A 200 -18.91 -13.94 -1.32
C LYS A 200 -18.63 -13.74 0.16
N ASN A 201 -19.65 -13.35 0.91
CA ASN A 201 -19.55 -13.12 2.35
C ASN A 201 -18.41 -12.15 2.72
N VAL A 202 -18.31 -11.04 1.99
CA VAL A 202 -17.28 -10.00 2.21
C VAL A 202 -17.80 -9.00 3.23
N GLN A 203 -17.03 -8.66 4.27
CA GLN A 203 -17.56 -7.83 5.36
C GLN A 203 -17.86 -6.39 4.91
N ASN A 204 -16.99 -5.74 4.14
CA ASN A 204 -17.20 -4.40 3.60
C ASN A 204 -16.90 -4.36 2.08
N PRO A 205 -17.88 -4.68 1.21
CA PRO A 205 -17.67 -4.89 -0.22
C PRO A 205 -17.08 -3.71 -1.02
N ILE A 206 -17.65 -2.50 -0.92
CA ILE A 206 -17.19 -1.33 -1.69
C ILE A 206 -16.88 -0.19 -0.72
N ILE A 207 -15.62 0.27 -0.71
CA ILE A 207 -15.16 1.32 0.21
C ILE A 207 -14.34 2.41 -0.50
N ILE A 208 -14.71 3.66 -0.25
CA ILE A 208 -13.79 4.80 -0.27
C ILE A 208 -13.74 5.36 1.15
N ASP A 209 -12.55 5.41 1.75
CA ASP A 209 -12.32 5.91 3.10
C ASP A 209 -11.19 6.95 3.08
N GLN A 210 -11.58 8.24 3.05
CA GLN A 210 -10.65 9.36 3.19
C GLN A 210 -10.45 9.83 4.65
N GLN A 211 -10.84 8.99 5.61
CA GLN A 211 -10.64 9.16 7.05
C GLN A 211 -9.79 8.03 7.64
N TYR A 212 -9.05 7.31 6.79
CA TYR A 212 -8.31 6.12 7.17
C TYR A 212 -7.29 6.42 8.28
N CYS A 213 -7.56 5.91 9.48
CA CYS A 213 -6.76 6.17 10.68
C CYS A 213 -6.52 4.85 11.44
N PRO A 214 -5.62 4.00 10.95
CA PRO A 214 -5.36 2.71 11.57
C PRO A 214 -4.82 2.92 12.99
N PHE A 215 -5.35 2.15 13.94
CA PHE A 215 -4.97 2.18 15.36
C PHE A 215 -5.04 3.55 16.03
N GLY A 216 -5.86 4.48 15.52
CA GLY A 216 -5.93 5.85 16.08
C GLY A 216 -4.65 6.67 15.89
N SER A 217 -3.77 6.26 14.95
CA SER A 217 -2.45 6.90 14.73
C SER A 217 -2.51 8.24 13.97
N CYS A 218 -3.70 8.74 13.66
CA CYS A 218 -3.91 10.07 13.09
C CYS A 218 -4.01 11.14 14.19
N ASN A 219 -3.75 12.39 13.82
CA ASN A 219 -3.91 13.52 14.73
C ASN A 219 -5.40 13.83 14.98
N GLN A 220 -6.01 13.13 15.93
CA GLN A 220 -7.44 13.30 16.26
C GLN A 220 -7.80 14.70 16.76
N LYS A 221 -6.82 15.47 17.26
CA LYS A 221 -7.02 16.85 17.75
C LYS A 221 -7.19 17.85 16.60
N VAL A 222 -6.79 17.48 15.40
CA VAL A 222 -6.83 18.31 14.21
C VAL A 222 -7.61 17.52 13.17
N GLN A 223 -8.93 17.60 13.22
CA GLN A 223 -9.89 16.97 12.29
C GLN A 223 -9.75 17.51 10.85
N LYS A 224 -8.56 17.40 10.27
CA LYS A 224 -8.25 17.85 8.92
C LYS A 224 -8.61 16.76 7.93
N SER A 225 -9.25 17.18 6.85
CA SER A 225 -9.64 16.28 5.78
C SER A 225 -8.41 15.78 5.01
N SER A 226 -8.55 14.64 4.34
CA SER A 226 -7.53 14.18 3.39
C SER A 226 -7.34 15.20 2.25
N LEU A 227 -6.09 15.40 1.82
CA LEU A 227 -5.75 16.22 0.66
C LEU A 227 -5.44 15.40 -0.60
N ILE A 228 -5.84 14.13 -0.62
CA ILE A 228 -5.76 13.29 -1.83
C ILE A 228 -7.03 13.50 -2.66
N GLN A 229 -6.88 14.07 -3.86
CA GLN A 229 -7.99 14.17 -4.81
C GLN A 229 -8.24 12.79 -5.43
N ILE A 230 -9.37 12.18 -5.05
CA ILE A 230 -9.89 10.98 -5.70
C ILE A 230 -10.79 11.42 -6.86
N SER A 231 -10.54 10.90 -8.06
CA SER A 231 -11.35 11.23 -9.23
C SER A 231 -11.46 10.08 -10.24
N LYS A 232 -12.49 10.07 -11.08
CA LYS A 232 -12.67 9.09 -12.17
C LYS A 232 -12.60 7.66 -11.65
N VAL A 233 -13.48 7.36 -10.71
CA VAL A 233 -13.57 6.04 -10.08
C VAL A 233 -14.82 5.35 -10.60
N LYS A 234 -14.66 4.17 -11.19
CA LYS A 234 -15.77 3.38 -11.71
C LYS A 234 -15.89 2.08 -10.94
N PHE A 235 -17.07 1.85 -10.36
CA PHE A 235 -17.50 0.57 -9.83
C PHE A 235 -18.60 0.03 -10.75
N ASN A 236 -18.35 -1.08 -11.45
CA ASN A 236 -19.27 -1.64 -12.43
C ASN A 236 -19.48 -3.14 -12.22
N ASN A 237 -20.72 -3.61 -12.36
CA ASN A 237 -21.06 -5.04 -12.33
C ASN A 237 -20.45 -5.76 -11.09
N ILE A 238 -20.70 -5.20 -9.90
CA ILE A 238 -20.23 -5.78 -8.63
C ILE A 238 -21.42 -6.44 -7.93
N LYS A 239 -21.34 -7.75 -7.74
CA LYS A 239 -22.48 -8.57 -7.28
C LYS A 239 -22.11 -9.59 -6.22
N GLY A 240 -23.08 -9.97 -5.40
CA GLY A 240 -22.96 -11.09 -4.46
C GLY A 240 -23.38 -10.73 -3.04
N THR A 241 -22.64 -11.21 -2.04
CA THR A 241 -23.06 -11.13 -0.64
C THR A 241 -22.07 -10.43 0.28
N SER A 242 -22.64 -9.63 1.19
CA SER A 242 -21.95 -8.95 2.28
C SER A 242 -22.12 -9.73 3.58
N ALA A 243 -21.07 -9.77 4.41
CA ALA A 243 -21.11 -10.30 5.77
C ALA A 243 -21.50 -9.22 6.82
N SER A 244 -21.61 -7.95 6.42
CA SER A 244 -22.14 -6.87 7.27
C SER A 244 -23.28 -6.10 6.58
N PRO A 245 -24.12 -5.38 7.33
CA PRO A 245 -25.20 -4.58 6.75
C PRO A 245 -24.70 -3.49 5.81
N ARG A 246 -23.50 -2.93 6.02
CA ARG A 246 -23.00 -1.80 5.22
C ARG A 246 -22.24 -2.33 4.00
N ALA A 247 -22.94 -2.47 2.88
CA ALA A 247 -22.36 -3.02 1.66
C ALA A 247 -21.55 -1.99 0.86
N ILE A 248 -21.94 -0.71 0.91
CA ILE A 248 -21.30 0.40 0.19
C ILE A 248 -20.98 1.53 1.17
N SER A 249 -19.75 2.00 1.19
CA SER A 249 -19.32 3.12 2.03
C SER A 249 -18.40 4.06 1.25
N LEU A 250 -18.92 5.22 0.83
CA LEU A 250 -18.18 6.22 0.07
C LEU A 250 -17.99 7.49 0.92
N VAL A 251 -16.95 7.50 1.74
CA VAL A 251 -16.64 8.60 2.67
C VAL A 251 -15.48 9.42 2.10
N CYS A 252 -15.82 10.51 1.44
CA CYS A 252 -14.86 11.42 0.82
C CYS A 252 -14.56 12.65 1.68
N SER A 253 -13.43 13.28 1.37
CA SER A 253 -12.91 14.48 2.02
C SER A 253 -13.87 15.65 1.84
N LYS A 254 -14.08 16.42 2.91
CA LYS A 254 -14.90 17.64 2.85
C LYS A 254 -14.19 18.75 2.05
N THR A 255 -12.87 18.81 2.17
CA THR A 255 -12.04 19.81 1.50
C THR A 255 -11.78 19.47 0.03
N LEU A 256 -11.65 18.17 -0.29
CA LEU A 256 -11.51 17.66 -1.65
C LEU A 256 -12.53 16.53 -1.90
N PRO A 257 -13.81 16.87 -2.13
CA PRO A 257 -14.83 15.88 -2.49
C PRO A 257 -14.40 14.98 -3.64
N CYS A 258 -14.82 13.71 -3.62
CA CYS A 258 -14.54 12.81 -4.74
C CYS A 258 -15.27 13.30 -6.00
N GLN A 259 -14.58 13.24 -7.14
CA GLN A 259 -15.09 13.72 -8.44
C GLN A 259 -15.28 12.55 -9.40
N ASP A 260 -16.28 12.61 -10.27
CA ASP A 260 -16.51 11.60 -11.32
C ASP A 260 -16.49 10.16 -10.79
N VAL A 261 -17.24 9.91 -9.71
CA VAL A 261 -17.44 8.57 -9.17
C VAL A 261 -18.68 7.97 -9.83
N GLU A 262 -18.54 6.80 -10.44
CA GLU A 262 -19.60 6.09 -11.15
C GLU A 262 -19.89 4.76 -10.47
N LEU A 263 -21.18 4.47 -10.26
CA LEU A 263 -21.66 3.16 -9.84
C LEU A 263 -22.65 2.65 -10.88
N SER A 264 -22.39 1.46 -11.41
CA SER A 264 -23.27 0.81 -12.38
C SER A 264 -23.42 -0.69 -12.10
N GLU A 265 -24.65 -1.19 -12.24
CA GLU A 265 -24.96 -2.63 -12.10
C GLU A 265 -24.43 -3.24 -10.78
N ILE A 266 -24.77 -2.63 -9.64
CA ILE A 266 -24.36 -3.08 -8.31
C ILE A 266 -25.48 -3.90 -7.68
N ASN A 267 -25.18 -5.10 -7.19
CA ASN A 267 -26.15 -5.98 -6.54
C ASN A 267 -25.53 -6.74 -5.37
N LEU A 268 -25.50 -6.10 -4.20
CA LEU A 268 -24.90 -6.61 -2.98
C LEU A 268 -25.96 -6.86 -1.91
N LYS A 269 -26.13 -8.12 -1.53
CA LYS A 269 -27.11 -8.54 -0.51
C LYS A 269 -26.42 -8.81 0.81
N TYR A 270 -26.98 -8.36 1.92
CA TYR A 270 -26.49 -8.73 3.23
C TYR A 270 -27.08 -10.08 3.64
N ASN A 271 -26.26 -11.02 4.10
CA ASN A 271 -26.72 -12.36 4.49
C ASN A 271 -27.66 -12.34 5.72
N GLY A 272 -27.60 -11.30 6.55
CA GLY A 272 -28.37 -11.18 7.78
C GLY A 272 -29.58 -10.24 7.72
N GLY A 273 -30.02 -9.82 6.52
CA GLY A 273 -31.16 -8.91 6.34
C GLY A 273 -30.89 -7.85 5.29
N ASP A 274 -31.26 -6.60 5.59
CA ASP A 274 -31.15 -5.51 4.62
C ASP A 274 -29.70 -5.00 4.49
N ALA A 275 -29.26 -4.84 3.25
CA ALA A 275 -28.03 -4.14 2.94
C ALA A 275 -28.26 -2.62 2.96
N SER A 276 -27.24 -1.88 3.33
CA SER A 276 -27.23 -0.43 3.47
C SER A 276 -26.02 0.18 2.78
N SER A 277 -26.12 1.46 2.46
CA SER A 277 -25.08 2.24 1.83
C SER A 277 -24.85 3.55 2.61
N THR A 278 -23.69 4.18 2.42
CA THR A 278 -23.41 5.51 2.97
C THR A 278 -22.54 6.30 2.00
N THR A 279 -22.86 7.57 1.86
CA THR A 279 -22.14 8.53 1.01
C THR A 279 -21.86 9.79 1.81
N THR A 280 -20.70 10.40 1.60
CA THR A 280 -20.31 11.66 2.24
C THR A 280 -19.36 12.41 1.31
N ASN A 281 -19.67 13.69 1.02
CA ASN A 281 -18.89 14.55 0.12
C ASN A 281 -18.62 13.91 -1.26
N VAL A 282 -19.62 13.22 -1.80
CA VAL A 282 -19.58 12.63 -3.14
C VAL A 282 -20.99 12.61 -3.71
N LYS A 283 -21.12 12.84 -5.01
CA LYS A 283 -22.37 12.69 -5.76
C LYS A 283 -22.13 11.69 -6.89
N PRO A 284 -22.26 10.38 -6.62
CA PRO A 284 -21.95 9.38 -7.64
C PRO A 284 -22.94 9.46 -8.79
N HIS A 285 -22.44 9.33 -10.02
CA HIS A 285 -23.28 9.07 -11.17
C HIS A 285 -23.71 7.60 -11.12
N VAL A 286 -25.02 7.38 -11.09
CA VAL A 286 -25.62 6.06 -10.98
C VAL A 286 -26.27 5.67 -12.29
N SER A 287 -26.02 4.45 -12.75
CA SER A 287 -26.73 3.87 -13.91
C SER A 287 -27.04 2.39 -13.68
N GLY A 288 -28.10 1.89 -14.30
CA GLY A 288 -28.49 0.49 -14.15
C GLY A 288 -29.09 0.16 -12.77
N HIS A 289 -29.08 -1.13 -12.41
CA HIS A 289 -29.58 -1.58 -11.11
C HIS A 289 -28.56 -1.32 -10.00
N ILE A 290 -28.97 -0.66 -8.91
CA ILE A 290 -28.13 -0.45 -7.72
C ILE A 290 -28.85 -0.96 -6.48
N PHE A 291 -28.28 -1.99 -5.87
CA PHE A 291 -28.69 -2.54 -4.58
C PHE A 291 -27.45 -2.79 -3.70
N PRO A 292 -27.42 -2.29 -2.45
CA PRO A 292 -28.42 -1.41 -1.82
C PRO A 292 -28.46 -0.01 -2.46
N SER A 293 -29.61 0.65 -2.43
CA SER A 293 -29.78 2.01 -2.94
C SER A 293 -28.86 2.99 -2.19
N LEU A 294 -28.30 3.98 -2.90
CA LEU A 294 -27.53 5.06 -2.28
C LEU A 294 -28.43 6.04 -1.51
N PRO A 295 -27.94 6.71 -0.44
CA PRO A 295 -28.71 7.76 0.21
C PRO A 295 -28.92 8.92 -0.75
N SER A 296 -30.10 9.56 -0.68
CA SER A 296 -30.36 10.80 -1.41
C SER A 296 -29.35 11.87 -1.00
N ALA A 297 -28.71 12.50 -2.00
CA ALA A 297 -27.68 13.53 -1.81
C ALA A 297 -28.22 14.89 -1.36
#